data_AF-A0A1F3Y096-F1
#
_entry.id   AF-A0A1F3Y096-F1
#
_cell.length_a   1.000
_cell.length_b   1.000
_cell.length_c   1.000
_cell.angle_alpha   90.00
_cell.angle_beta   90.00
_cell.angle_gamma   90.00
#
_symmetry.space_group_name_H-M   'P 1'
#
loop_
_entity.id
_entity.type
_entity.pdbx_description
1 polymer ?
#
loop_
_entity_poly.entity_id
_entity_poly.type
_entity_poly.pdbx_seq_one_letter_code
_entity_poly.pdbx_strand_id
1 'polypeptide(L)'
;MAVSLNFENYSKGYLVDNELVAGVSEHPEKPGTFVAFMLDHTTGEYVGYQTFKHVHEALTIINQVERSWKFEPFSVCAGACAKERHSADSCCGKHSH
;
A
#
# COMPACT_ATOMS: atom_id res chain seq x y z
N MET A 1 7.77 -6.65 16.30
CA MET A 1 6.77 -5.57 16.44
C MET A 1 5.80 -5.76 15.28
N ALA A 2 4.50 -5.86 15.55
CA ALA A 2 3.50 -5.95 14.49
C ALA A 2 3.46 -4.62 13.74
N VAL A 3 3.49 -4.66 12.42
CA VAL A 3 3.43 -3.48 11.56
C VAL A 3 1.95 -3.21 11.24
N SER A 4 1.53 -1.96 11.35
CA SER A 4 0.12 -1.56 11.19
C SER A 4 -0.02 -0.31 10.31
N LEU A 5 -1.20 -0.16 9.72
CA LEU A 5 -1.56 1.06 8.98
C LEU A 5 -2.12 2.11 9.94
N ASN A 6 -1.81 3.37 9.67
CA ASN A 6 -2.28 4.54 10.38
C ASN A 6 -2.53 5.69 9.40
N PHE A 7 -3.06 6.81 9.91
CA PHE A 7 -3.38 7.99 9.09
C PHE A 7 -2.18 8.57 8.33
N GLU A 8 -0.95 8.30 8.77
CA GLU A 8 0.25 8.84 8.15
C GLU A 8 0.82 7.94 7.05
N ASN A 9 0.52 6.64 7.06
CA ASN A 9 1.12 5.66 6.15
C ASN A 9 0.12 4.91 5.24
N TYR A 10 -1.18 4.93 5.53
CA TYR A 10 -2.17 4.14 4.77
C TYR A 10 -2.24 4.49 3.29
N SER A 11 -2.01 5.76 2.96
CA SER A 11 -1.97 6.26 1.58
C SER A 11 -0.57 6.17 0.96
N LYS A 12 0.44 5.77 1.74
CA LYS A 12 1.86 5.70 1.32
C LYS A 12 2.30 4.28 1.02
N GLY A 13 1.51 3.27 1.32
CA GLY A 13 1.87 1.88 1.10
C GLY A 13 0.78 0.91 1.52
N TYR A 14 1.16 -0.35 1.62
CA TYR A 14 0.30 -1.45 2.00
C TYR A 14 1.04 -2.41 2.94
N LEU A 15 0.28 -3.26 3.61
CA LEU A 15 0.80 -4.39 4.35
C LEU A 15 0.90 -5.59 3.41
N VAL A 16 1.97 -6.37 3.52
CA VAL A 16 2.17 -7.59 2.73
C VAL A 16 2.73 -8.69 3.64
N ASP A 17 2.33 -9.92 3.36
CA ASP A 17 3.00 -11.10 3.87
C ASP A 17 3.30 -12.08 2.72
N ASN A 18 3.51 -13.36 3.04
CA ASN A 18 3.85 -14.36 2.03
C ASN A 18 2.67 -14.78 1.14
N GLU A 19 1.44 -14.34 1.42
CA GLU A 19 0.22 -14.78 0.73
C GLU A 19 -0.68 -13.59 0.34
N LEU A 20 -0.78 -12.59 1.21
CA LEU A 20 -1.75 -11.52 1.10
C LEU A 20 -1.08 -10.15 1.04
N VAL A 21 -1.76 -9.24 0.35
CA VAL A 21 -1.55 -7.80 0.40
C VAL A 21 -2.80 -7.16 0.97
N ALA A 22 -2.63 -6.30 1.96
CA ALA A 22 -3.70 -5.65 2.71
C ALA A 22 -3.48 -4.13 2.69
N GLY A 23 -4.53 -3.36 2.44
CA GLY A 23 -4.41 -1.92 2.30
C GLY A 23 -5.70 -1.17 2.58
N VAL A 24 -5.56 0.15 2.71
CA VAL A 24 -6.70 1.08 2.76
C VAL A 24 -6.52 2.11 1.65
N SER A 25 -7.54 2.29 0.82
CA SER A 25 -7.55 3.31 -0.24
C SER A 25 -8.87 4.05 -0.26
N GLU A 26 -8.95 5.15 -0.99
CA GLU A 26 -10.23 5.75 -1.34
C GLU A 26 -10.93 4.90 -2.41
N HIS A 27 -12.27 4.88 -2.39
CA HIS A 27 -13.07 4.18 -3.38
C HIS A 27 -13.03 4.96 -4.71
N PRO A 28 -12.63 4.35 -5.84
CA PRO A 28 -12.40 5.06 -7.08
C PRO A 28 -13.65 5.78 -7.63
N GLU A 29 -14.82 5.17 -7.45
CA GLU A 29 -16.09 5.71 -7.95
C GLU A 29 -16.89 6.53 -6.91
N LYS A 30 -16.45 6.55 -5.64
CA LYS A 30 -17.21 7.15 -4.53
C LYS A 30 -16.29 8.01 -3.66
N PRO A 31 -16.08 9.28 -4.03
CA PRO A 31 -15.27 10.21 -3.24
C PRO A 31 -15.74 10.26 -1.78
N GLY A 32 -14.77 10.28 -0.85
CA GLY A 32 -15.05 10.28 0.59
C GLY A 32 -15.50 8.93 1.16
N THR A 33 -15.48 7.86 0.35
CA THR A 33 -15.61 6.48 0.83
C THR A 33 -14.24 5.83 0.81
N PHE A 34 -13.91 5.08 1.87
CA PHE A 34 -12.66 4.35 2.01
C PHE A 34 -12.92 2.85 1.82
N VAL A 35 -11.91 2.13 1.39
CA VAL A 35 -11.96 0.68 1.17
C VAL A 35 -10.83 0.07 1.95
N ALA A 36 -11.15 -0.86 2.86
CA ALA A 36 -10.17 -1.81 3.35
C ALA A 36 -10.23 -3.04 2.44
N PHE A 37 -9.09 -3.40 1.84
CA PHE A 37 -9.00 -4.53 0.94
C PHE A 37 -7.89 -5.49 1.36
N MET A 38 -8.10 -6.76 1.07
CA MET A 38 -7.11 -7.82 1.12
C MET A 38 -7.16 -8.57 -0.20
N LEU A 39 -6.01 -8.71 -0.84
CA LEU A 39 -5.85 -9.42 -2.09
C LEU A 39 -4.80 -10.51 -1.92
N ASP A 40 -5.04 -11.66 -2.51
CA ASP A 40 -4.02 -12.69 -2.65
C ASP A 40 -3.01 -12.22 -3.69
N HIS A 41 -1.75 -12.09 -3.29
CA HIS A 41 -0.72 -11.50 -4.16
C HIS A 41 -0.26 -12.43 -5.30
N THR A 42 -0.60 -13.72 -5.25
CA THR A 42 -0.26 -14.71 -6.26
C THR A 42 -1.33 -14.76 -7.36
N THR A 43 -2.61 -14.70 -6.97
CA THR A 43 -3.75 -14.80 -7.89
C THR A 43 -4.31 -13.43 -8.30
N GLY A 44 -4.09 -12.40 -7.48
CA GLY A 44 -4.70 -11.08 -7.62
C GLY A 44 -6.17 -11.03 -7.20
N GLU A 45 -6.72 -12.10 -6.61
CA GLU A 45 -8.12 -12.15 -6.20
C GLU A 45 -8.34 -11.43 -4.87
N TYR A 46 -9.48 -10.74 -4.75
CA TYR A 46 -9.87 -10.12 -3.48
C TYR A 46 -10.35 -11.20 -2.50
N VAL A 47 -9.60 -11.36 -1.43
CA VAL A 47 -9.99 -12.18 -0.27
C VAL A 47 -10.92 -11.38 0.66
N GLY A 48 -10.75 -10.06 0.69
CA GLY A 48 -11.59 -9.15 1.44
C GLY A 48 -11.72 -7.81 0.74
N TYR A 49 -12.93 -7.26 0.72
CA TYR A 49 -13.20 -5.93 0.20
C TYR A 49 -14.37 -5.33 0.97
N GLN A 50 -14.12 -4.29 1.75
CA GLN A 50 -15.16 -3.64 2.54
C GLN A 50 -15.05 -2.12 2.47
N THR A 51 -16.19 -1.47 2.24
CA THR A 51 -16.29 -0.01 2.13
C THR A 51 -16.69 0.62 3.45
N PHE A 52 -16.10 1.76 3.78
CA PHE A 52 -16.33 2.53 5.00
C PHE A 52 -16.53 4.00 4.66
N LYS A 53 -17.30 4.72 5.49
CA LYS A 53 -17.45 6.17 5.35
C LYS A 53 -16.29 6.93 5.97
N HIS A 54 -15.60 6.31 6.93
CA HIS A 54 -14.49 6.94 7.64
C HIS A 54 -13.23 6.07 7.53
N VAL A 55 -12.10 6.69 7.21
CA VAL A 55 -10.80 6.01 7.11
C VAL A 55 -10.42 5.32 8.42
N HIS A 56 -10.80 5.88 9.57
CA HIS A 56 -10.55 5.28 10.88
C HIS A 56 -11.16 3.88 11.02
N GLU A 57 -12.37 3.67 10.50
CA GLU A 57 -13.03 2.37 10.52
C GLU A 57 -12.28 1.36 9.63
N ALA A 58 -11.88 1.78 8.43
CA ALA A 58 -11.09 0.96 7.52
C ALA A 58 -9.75 0.54 8.14
N LEU A 59 -9.06 1.48 8.78
CA LEU A 59 -7.80 1.23 9.49
C LEU A 59 -7.98 0.32 10.69
N THR A 60 -9.09 0.45 11.42
CA THR A 60 -9.37 -0.42 12.56
C THR A 60 -9.55 -1.85 12.09
N ILE A 61 -10.34 -2.07 11.03
CA ILE A 61 -10.62 -3.40 10.51
C ILE A 61 -9.37 -4.06 9.92
N ILE A 62 -8.57 -3.34 9.13
CA ILE A 62 -7.38 -3.94 8.52
C ILE A 62 -6.33 -4.33 9.57
N ASN A 63 -6.22 -3.55 10.66
CA ASN A 63 -5.26 -3.81 11.74
C ASN A 63 -5.72 -4.90 12.73
N GLN A 64 -6.98 -5.33 12.68
CA GLN A 64 -7.47 -6.47 13.47
C GLN A 64 -7.00 -7.81 12.90
N VAL A 65 -6.52 -7.83 11.66
CA VAL A 65 -6.01 -9.05 11.01
C VAL A 65 -4.61 -9.33 11.53
N GLU A 66 -4.51 -10.23 12.51
CA GLU A 66 -3.23 -10.65 13.09
C GLU A 66 -2.44 -11.53 12.13
N ARG A 67 -1.46 -10.93 11.43
CA ARG A 67 -0.49 -11.64 10.57
C ARG A 67 0.90 -11.03 10.72
N SER A 68 1.90 -11.72 10.18
CA SER A 68 3.30 -11.28 10.14
C SER A 68 3.53 -10.23 9.05
N TRP A 69 2.77 -9.13 9.11
CA TRP A 69 2.79 -8.08 8.12
C TRP A 69 4.15 -7.39 8.02
N LYS A 70 4.52 -7.04 6.79
CA LYS A 70 5.57 -6.09 6.43
C LYS A 70 4.92 -4.90 5.73
N PHE A 71 5.37 -3.69 6.00
CA PHE A 71 4.89 -2.52 5.28
C PHE A 71 5.76 -2.29 4.05
N GLU A 72 5.13 -2.26 2.89
CA GLU A 72 5.77 -1.89 1.63
C GLU A 72 5.26 -0.52 1.19
N PRO A 73 6.13 0.50 1.12
CA PRO A 73 5.74 1.80 0.59
C PRO A 73 5.43 1.67 -0.90
N PHE A 74 4.41 2.38 -1.38
CA PHE A 74 4.27 2.65 -2.80
C PHE A 74 5.57 3.33 -3.24
N SER A 75 6.32 2.67 -4.13
CA SER A 75 7.53 3.25 -4.70
C SER A 75 7.11 4.44 -5.56
N VAL A 76 7.11 5.62 -4.95
CA VAL A 76 7.00 6.86 -5.68
C VAL A 76 8.34 7.08 -6.35
N CYS A 77 8.44 6.75 -7.63
CA CYS A 77 9.30 7.50 -8.55
C CYS A 77 8.76 8.93 -8.67
N ALA A 78 8.65 9.64 -7.57
CA ALA A 78 8.28 11.04 -7.53
C ALA A 78 9.54 11.88 -7.77
N GLY A 79 9.81 12.20 -9.04
CA GLY A 79 10.34 13.51 -9.41
C GLY A 79 11.78 13.87 -9.06
N ALA A 80 12.60 12.98 -8.49
CA ALA A 80 14.02 13.28 -8.22
C ALA A 80 14.95 13.22 -9.46
N CYS A 81 14.41 13.18 -10.68
CA CYS A 81 15.18 13.48 -11.91
C CYS A 81 15.09 14.95 -12.34
N ALA A 82 14.33 15.79 -11.62
CA ALA A 82 14.05 17.17 -12.01
C ALA A 82 14.60 18.17 -10.98
N LYS A 83 15.91 18.13 -10.72
CA LYS A 83 16.78 19.30 -10.52
C LYS A 83 18.18 18.82 -10.18
N GLU A 84 19.13 19.41 -10.89
CA GLU A 84 20.58 19.21 -10.80
C GLU A 84 21.13 18.04 -11.63
N ARG A 85 21.99 18.44 -12.58
CA ARG A 85 22.71 17.61 -13.55
C ARG A 85 23.63 16.63 -12.81
N HIS A 86 23.12 15.48 -12.40
CA HIS A 86 23.95 14.33 -12.07
C HIS A 86 23.46 13.13 -12.89
N SER A 87 24.44 12.42 -13.45
CA SER A 87 24.36 11.50 -14.58
C SER A 87 23.18 10.51 -14.56
N ALA A 88 22.63 10.24 -15.74
CA ALA A 88 21.44 9.45 -16.04
C ALA A 88 21.56 7.92 -15.80
N ASP A 89 22.23 7.47 -14.73
CA ASP A 89 22.55 6.06 -14.51
C ASP A 89 22.02 5.45 -13.20
N SER A 90 21.11 6.12 -12.48
CA SER A 90 20.60 5.55 -11.21
C SER A 90 19.19 5.99 -10.83
N CYS A 91 18.28 5.99 -11.80
CA CYS A 91 16.84 6.01 -11.51
C CYS A 91 16.21 4.78 -12.14
N CYS A 92 15.88 3.81 -11.29
CA CYS A 92 15.30 2.51 -11.62
C CYS A 92 16.20 1.55 -12.40
N GLY A 93 16.96 0.76 -11.65
CA GLY A 93 17.28 -0.64 -11.96
C GLY A 93 18.10 -0.92 -13.22
N LYS A 94 19.35 -1.32 -13.01
CA LYS A 94 19.88 -2.52 -13.69
C LYS A 94 20.58 -3.42 -12.68
N HIS A 95 19.87 -4.43 -12.21
CA HIS A 95 20.49 -5.76 -12.17
C HIS A 95 20.62 -6.20 -13.64
N SER A 96 21.83 -6.57 -14.07
CA SER A 96 22.12 -7.72 -14.92
C SER A 96 23.59 -7.71 -15.38
N HIS A 97 24.31 -8.72 -14.88
CA HIS A 97 25.59 -9.29 -15.34
C HIS A 97 26.90 -8.51 -15.11
#